data_AF-A0A800FAN1-F1
#
_entry.id   AF-A0A800FAN1-F1
#
_cell.length_a   1.000
_cell.length_b   1.000
_cell.length_c   1.000
_cell.angle_alpha   90.00
_cell.angle_beta   90.00
_cell.angle_gamma   90.00
#
_symmetry.space_group_name_H-M   'P 1'
#
loop_
_entity.id
_entity.type
_entity.pdbx_description
1 polymer ?
#
loop_
_entity_poly.entity_id
_entity_poly.type
_entity_poly.pdbx_seq_one_letter_code
_entity_poly.pdbx_strand_id
1 'polypeptide(L)'
;EYRFVGEQVAGGPGWAFKNSGVMFHSQSPSSMMRDQDFPISLEAQFLGGNGADERPTANLCTPGTHVVMDGALVERHCTNAHAPTYHGEEWVTVDLVVRAGASVAHVIDGDTVLSYQRPVVGGGQVGGYDETAKRDGEPLTGGYIALQSESHPIQFRQVLLRPLAGGR
;
A
#
# COMPACT_ATOMS: atom_id res chain seq x y z
N GLU A 1 -8.80 9.70 -1.87
CA GLU A 1 -10.20 9.26 -1.65
C GLU A 1 -10.57 8.17 -2.64
N TYR A 2 -11.08 7.05 -2.13
CA TYR A 2 -11.44 5.89 -2.94
C TYR A 2 -12.82 5.32 -2.55
N ARG A 3 -13.39 4.52 -3.44
CA ARG A 3 -14.49 3.59 -3.10
C ARG A 3 -14.48 2.38 -4.02
N PHE A 4 -14.87 1.22 -3.51
CA PHE A 4 -15.18 0.07 -4.34
C PHE A 4 -16.59 0.17 -4.89
N VAL A 5 -16.80 -0.29 -6.12
CA VAL A 5 -18.11 -0.30 -6.78
C VAL A 5 -18.35 -1.59 -7.53
N GLY A 6 -19.62 -1.97 -7.67
CA GLY A 6 -20.04 -3.12 -8.46
C GLY A 6 -19.40 -4.42 -8.00
N GLU A 7 -19.31 -5.36 -8.94
CA GLU A 7 -18.86 -6.73 -8.70
C GLU A 7 -17.44 -6.95 -9.21
N GLN A 8 -16.70 -7.83 -8.53
CA GLN A 8 -15.40 -8.28 -8.99
C GLN A 8 -15.54 -8.92 -10.38
N VAL A 9 -14.57 -8.67 -11.26
CA VAL A 9 -14.55 -9.28 -12.59
C VAL A 9 -14.47 -10.81 -12.47
N ALA A 10 -15.25 -11.52 -13.29
CA ALA A 10 -15.27 -12.98 -13.31
C ALA A 10 -13.86 -13.56 -13.56
N GLY A 11 -13.47 -14.56 -12.77
CA GLY A 11 -12.13 -15.14 -12.81
C GLY A 11 -11.07 -14.36 -12.04
N GLY A 12 -11.43 -13.23 -11.41
CA GLY A 12 -10.58 -12.53 -10.46
C GLY A 12 -10.22 -13.43 -9.27
N PRO A 13 -9.01 -13.30 -8.71
CA PRO A 13 -8.62 -14.10 -7.56
C PRO A 13 -9.47 -13.77 -6.33
N GLY A 14 -9.83 -14.77 -5.51
CA GLY A 14 -10.73 -14.55 -4.38
C GLY A 14 -10.21 -13.55 -3.33
N TRP A 15 -8.88 -13.44 -3.18
CA TRP A 15 -8.26 -12.48 -2.28
C TRP A 15 -8.41 -11.02 -2.75
N ALA A 16 -8.73 -10.82 -4.02
CA ALA A 16 -8.84 -9.51 -4.65
C ALA A 16 -10.27 -8.92 -4.61
N PHE A 17 -11.20 -9.59 -3.95
CA PHE A 17 -12.53 -9.02 -3.68
C PHE A 17 -12.38 -7.72 -2.88
N LYS A 18 -12.94 -6.61 -3.40
CA LYS A 18 -12.79 -5.24 -2.88
C LYS A 18 -11.38 -5.00 -2.33
N ASN A 19 -10.37 -5.29 -3.14
CA ASN A 19 -8.96 -5.08 -2.82
C ASN A 19 -8.32 -4.18 -3.88
N SER A 20 -7.44 -3.31 -3.42
CA SER A 20 -6.67 -2.34 -4.20
C SER A 20 -5.69 -1.69 -3.20
N GLY A 21 -4.99 -0.64 -3.62
CA GLY A 21 -4.10 0.09 -2.74
C GLY A 21 -3.37 1.20 -3.45
N VAL A 22 -2.58 1.93 -2.68
CA VAL A 22 -1.58 2.87 -3.19
C VAL A 22 -0.21 2.32 -2.90
N MET A 23 0.53 2.02 -3.96
CA MET A 23 1.96 1.78 -3.87
C MET A 23 2.67 3.12 -3.74
N PHE A 24 3.59 3.26 -2.80
CA PHE A 24 4.42 4.45 -2.62
C PHE A 24 5.84 4.07 -2.20
N HIS A 25 6.78 4.99 -2.40
CA HIS A 25 8.20 4.60 -2.52
C HIS A 25 8.39 3.45 -3.52
N SER A 26 7.57 3.47 -4.58
CA SER A 26 7.52 2.41 -5.56
C SER A 26 8.71 2.48 -6.50
N GLN A 27 9.19 1.30 -6.90
CA GLN A 27 10.02 1.09 -8.07
C GLN A 27 9.47 1.87 -9.28
N SER A 28 10.37 2.33 -10.15
CA SER A 28 9.97 3.05 -11.36
C SER A 28 9.28 2.11 -12.35
N PRO A 29 8.19 2.54 -13.01
CA PRO A 29 7.50 1.71 -14.01
C PRO A 29 8.41 1.23 -15.14
N SER A 30 9.40 2.04 -15.54
CA SER A 30 10.35 1.69 -16.60
C SER A 30 11.38 0.63 -16.20
N SER A 31 11.55 0.37 -14.91
CA SER A 31 12.44 -0.69 -14.40
C SER A 31 11.69 -1.96 -14.03
N MET A 32 10.35 -1.94 -14.08
CA MET A 32 9.56 -3.14 -13.84
C MET A 32 9.64 -4.07 -15.05
N MET A 33 9.83 -5.35 -14.79
CA MET A 33 9.79 -6.37 -15.83
C MET A 33 8.33 -6.63 -16.24
N ARG A 34 8.14 -7.06 -17.49
CA ARG A 34 6.81 -7.34 -18.05
C ARG A 34 6.00 -8.33 -17.20
N ASP A 35 6.66 -9.35 -16.66
CA ASP A 35 6.03 -10.43 -15.91
C ASP A 35 6.30 -10.31 -14.40
N GLN A 36 6.71 -9.12 -13.93
CA GLN A 36 6.84 -8.81 -12.51
C GLN A 36 5.46 -8.61 -11.88
N ASP A 37 5.19 -9.26 -10.75
CA ASP A 37 3.85 -9.27 -10.12
C ASP A 37 3.49 -7.96 -9.42
N PHE A 38 4.42 -7.37 -8.65
CA PHE A 38 4.27 -6.12 -7.91
C PHE A 38 5.52 -5.26 -8.03
N PRO A 39 5.44 -3.91 -8.01
CA PRO A 39 6.63 -3.10 -7.82
C PRO A 39 7.26 -3.36 -6.45
N ILE A 40 8.58 -3.33 -6.38
CA ILE A 40 9.30 -3.24 -5.09
C ILE A 40 8.88 -1.92 -4.43
N SER A 41 8.08 -2.00 -3.36
CA SER A 41 7.36 -0.84 -2.84
C SER A 41 6.79 -1.07 -1.44
N LEU A 42 6.31 0.00 -0.81
CA LEU A 42 5.34 -0.10 0.26
C LEU A 42 3.94 0.08 -0.32
N GLU A 43 2.95 -0.56 0.28
CA GLU A 43 1.56 -0.45 -0.10
C GLU A 43 0.71 0.01 1.08
N ALA A 44 -0.10 1.05 0.86
CA ALA A 44 -1.27 1.30 1.68
C ALA A 44 -2.46 0.55 1.06
N GLN A 45 -2.75 -0.64 1.59
CA GLN A 45 -3.78 -1.52 1.07
C GLN A 45 -5.17 -0.99 1.42
N PHE A 46 -6.03 -0.94 0.42
CA PHE A 46 -7.43 -0.56 0.52
C PHE A 46 -8.32 -1.78 0.44
N LEU A 47 -9.04 -2.05 1.53
CA LEU A 47 -10.02 -3.13 1.59
C LEU A 47 -11.43 -2.58 1.74
N GLY A 48 -12.39 -3.28 1.14
CA GLY A 48 -13.82 -3.16 1.46
C GLY A 48 -14.32 -4.39 2.20
N GLY A 49 -15.34 -4.21 3.04
CA GLY A 49 -15.98 -5.31 3.75
C GLY A 49 -16.75 -6.25 2.84
N ASN A 50 -16.89 -7.50 3.26
CA ASN A 50 -17.67 -8.55 2.59
C ASN A 50 -19.13 -8.64 3.09
N GLY A 51 -19.56 -7.64 3.86
CA GLY A 51 -20.87 -7.60 4.52
C GLY A 51 -21.00 -8.39 5.83
N ALA A 52 -19.96 -9.09 6.29
CA ALA A 52 -20.02 -9.94 7.49
C ALA A 52 -18.83 -9.74 8.43
N ASP A 53 -17.61 -9.86 7.92
CA ASP A 53 -16.40 -9.92 8.73
C ASP A 53 -15.74 -8.55 8.88
N GLU A 54 -15.04 -8.36 10.01
CA GLU A 54 -14.09 -7.25 10.14
C GLU A 54 -12.94 -7.43 9.16
N ARG A 55 -12.73 -6.41 8.33
CA ARG A 55 -11.70 -6.34 7.30
C ARG A 55 -11.17 -4.91 7.25
N PRO A 56 -10.26 -4.54 8.17
CA PRO A 56 -9.75 -3.19 8.28
C PRO A 56 -9.08 -2.75 6.98
N THR A 57 -9.19 -1.47 6.65
CA THR A 57 -8.56 -0.86 5.48
C THR A 57 -7.34 -0.02 5.86
N ALA A 58 -6.63 0.51 4.88
CA ALA A 58 -5.36 1.23 5.04
C ALA A 58 -4.29 0.39 5.76
N ASN A 59 -4.27 -0.92 5.50
CA ASN A 59 -3.23 -1.81 6.00
C ASN A 59 -1.90 -1.49 5.31
N LEU A 60 -0.80 -2.00 5.87
CA LEU A 60 0.51 -1.98 5.20
C LEU A 60 0.74 -3.32 4.53
N CYS A 61 1.11 -3.33 3.25
CA CYS A 61 1.79 -4.48 2.63
C CYS A 61 3.18 -4.07 2.11
N THR A 62 4.14 -5.01 2.12
CA THR A 62 5.57 -4.71 1.89
C THR A 62 6.19 -5.59 0.79
N PRO A 63 5.70 -5.55 -0.46
CA PRO A 63 6.29 -6.32 -1.56
C PRO A 63 7.73 -5.87 -1.83
N GLY A 64 8.69 -6.77 -1.61
CA GLY A 64 10.11 -6.47 -1.77
C GLY A 64 10.65 -5.41 -0.80
N THR A 65 9.96 -5.17 0.32
CA THR A 65 10.36 -4.18 1.32
C THR A 65 10.13 -4.68 2.75
N HIS A 66 10.73 -4.00 3.73
CA HIS A 66 10.49 -4.16 5.15
C HIS A 66 10.37 -2.81 5.83
N VAL A 67 9.77 -2.82 7.02
CA VAL A 67 9.65 -1.65 7.90
C VAL A 67 10.01 -2.03 9.33
N VAL A 68 10.20 -1.04 10.19
CA VAL A 68 10.33 -1.23 11.64
C VAL A 68 9.05 -0.77 12.35
N MET A 69 8.51 -1.64 13.19
CA MET A 69 7.38 -1.36 14.08
C MET A 69 7.76 -1.79 15.50
N ASP A 70 7.44 -0.95 16.49
CA ASP A 70 7.76 -1.20 17.90
C ASP A 70 9.24 -1.58 18.16
N GLY A 71 10.14 -0.98 17.37
CA GLY A 71 11.57 -1.23 17.45
C GLY A 71 12.07 -2.49 16.76
N ALA A 72 11.20 -3.33 16.20
CA ALA A 72 11.55 -4.58 15.53
C ALA A 72 11.31 -4.52 14.01
N LEU A 73 12.18 -5.19 13.24
CA LEU A 73 11.98 -5.38 11.80
C LEU A 73 10.75 -6.26 11.56
N VAL A 74 9.85 -5.82 10.69
CA VAL A 74 8.63 -6.54 10.33
C VAL A 74 8.87 -7.27 9.00
N GLU A 75 9.00 -8.59 9.07
CA GLU A 75 9.24 -9.45 7.91
C GLU A 75 7.97 -10.00 7.25
N ARG A 76 6.82 -9.90 7.94
CA ARG A 76 5.53 -10.31 7.38
C ARG A 76 5.12 -9.37 6.24
N HIS A 77 4.43 -9.91 5.26
CA HIS A 77 4.02 -9.15 4.08
C HIS A 77 3.01 -8.06 4.42
N CYS A 78 1.92 -8.41 5.11
CA CYS A 78 0.86 -7.48 5.43
C CYS A 78 0.66 -7.33 6.94
N THR A 79 0.44 -6.10 7.37
CA THR A 79 0.15 -5.71 8.76
C THR A 79 -1.13 -4.90 8.80
N ASN A 80 -2.11 -5.37 9.57
CA ASN A 80 -3.41 -4.72 9.68
C ASN A 80 -3.29 -3.38 10.41
N ALA A 81 -4.04 -2.40 9.92
CA ALA A 81 -4.28 -1.15 10.64
C ALA A 81 -5.37 -1.31 11.70
N HIS A 82 -5.38 -0.40 12.67
CA HIS A 82 -6.49 -0.21 13.60
C HIS A 82 -7.54 0.71 12.96
N ALA A 83 -8.18 0.22 11.89
CA ALA A 83 -9.12 0.98 11.07
C ALA A 83 -10.51 0.32 11.02
N PRO A 84 -11.58 1.10 10.79
CA PRO A 84 -12.90 0.54 10.56
C PRO A 84 -12.98 -0.26 9.25
N THR A 85 -14.03 -1.08 9.14
CA THR A 85 -14.40 -1.79 7.91
C THR A 85 -15.55 -1.07 7.22
N TYR A 86 -15.38 -0.75 5.94
CA TYR A 86 -16.41 -0.10 5.14
C TYR A 86 -17.07 -1.15 4.22
N HIS A 87 -18.28 -1.58 4.55
CA HIS A 87 -18.95 -2.67 3.84
C HIS A 87 -19.63 -2.20 2.53
N GLY A 88 -20.01 -0.93 2.43
CA GLY A 88 -20.77 -0.39 1.30
C GLY A 88 -19.91 0.03 0.11
N GLU A 89 -20.46 0.98 -0.65
CA GLU A 89 -19.78 1.73 -1.72
C GLU A 89 -19.56 3.20 -1.31
N GLU A 90 -19.38 3.41 -0.01
CA GLU A 90 -19.09 4.72 0.56
C GLU A 90 -17.69 5.21 0.19
N TRP A 91 -17.53 6.53 0.18
CA TRP A 91 -16.23 7.15 -0.06
C TRP A 91 -15.38 7.11 1.21
N VAL A 92 -14.17 6.59 1.08
CA VAL A 92 -13.19 6.53 2.16
C VAL A 92 -12.05 7.50 1.84
N THR A 93 -11.70 8.32 2.83
CA THR A 93 -10.54 9.22 2.77
C THR A 93 -9.40 8.60 3.55
N VAL A 94 -8.27 8.39 2.89
CA VAL A 94 -7.03 7.91 3.50
C VAL A 94 -5.94 8.92 3.17
N ASP A 95 -5.23 9.39 4.19
CA ASP A 95 -4.03 10.19 4.06
C ASP A 95 -2.80 9.35 4.40
N LEU A 96 -1.74 9.53 3.61
CA LEU A 96 -0.40 8.99 3.89
C LEU A 96 0.52 10.14 4.26
N VAL A 97 1.00 10.14 5.51
CA VAL A 97 1.99 11.12 5.98
C VAL A 97 3.36 10.47 5.94
N VAL A 98 4.09 10.74 4.86
CA VAL A 98 5.39 10.11 4.57
C VAL A 98 6.53 11.09 4.83
N ARG A 99 7.41 10.74 5.78
CA ARG A 99 8.70 11.40 5.99
C ARG A 99 9.81 10.47 5.49
N ALA A 100 10.38 10.83 4.34
CA ALA A 100 11.38 10.06 3.61
C ALA A 100 12.44 9.42 4.51
N GLY A 101 12.59 8.09 4.42
CA GLY A 101 13.56 7.30 5.19
C GLY A 101 13.34 7.23 6.70
N ALA A 102 12.35 7.96 7.24
CA ALA A 102 12.16 8.13 8.67
C ALA A 102 10.90 7.43 9.17
N SER A 103 9.72 7.92 8.79
CA SER A 103 8.44 7.49 9.36
C SER A 103 7.31 7.61 8.36
N VAL A 104 6.36 6.69 8.44
CA VAL A 104 5.11 6.75 7.69
C VAL A 104 3.94 6.56 8.65
N ALA A 105 2.85 7.29 8.42
CA ALA A 105 1.59 7.11 9.11
C ALA A 105 0.44 7.04 8.08
N HIS A 106 -0.48 6.11 8.30
CA HIS A 106 -1.75 6.04 7.58
C HIS A 106 -2.83 6.67 8.46
N VAL A 107 -3.66 7.53 7.88
CA VAL A 107 -4.67 8.31 8.61
C VAL A 107 -6.03 8.16 7.91
N ILE A 108 -7.07 7.93 8.70
CA ILE A 108 -8.47 7.89 8.25
C ILE A 108 -9.26 8.82 9.16
N ASP A 109 -10.05 9.72 8.57
CA ASP A 109 -10.89 10.69 9.29
C ASP A 109 -10.16 11.50 10.39
N GLY A 110 -8.87 11.76 10.19
CA GLY A 110 -8.01 12.50 11.11
C GLY A 110 -7.30 11.64 12.16
N ASP A 111 -7.67 10.36 12.30
CA ASP A 111 -7.07 9.43 13.25
C ASP A 111 -5.95 8.61 12.61
N THR A 112 -4.81 8.51 13.29
CA THR A 112 -3.70 7.65 12.84
C THR A 112 -4.03 6.19 13.13
N VAL A 113 -4.26 5.41 12.07
CA VAL A 113 -4.67 4.00 12.17
C VAL A 113 -3.49 3.03 12.07
N LEU A 114 -2.36 3.48 11.52
CA LEU A 114 -1.12 2.70 11.41
C LEU A 114 0.09 3.63 11.36
N SER A 115 1.19 3.24 12.01
CA SER A 115 2.46 3.97 11.90
C SER A 115 3.65 3.04 11.98
N TYR A 116 4.71 3.37 11.25
CA TYR A 116 5.94 2.57 11.17
C TYR A 116 7.12 3.44 10.72
N GLN A 117 8.32 2.88 10.78
CA GLN A 117 9.57 3.62 10.60
C GLN A 117 10.57 2.88 9.71
N ARG A 118 11.58 3.62 9.25
CA ARG A 118 12.77 3.10 8.56
C ARG A 118 12.44 2.06 7.49
N PRO A 119 11.64 2.42 6.47
CA PRO A 119 11.37 1.52 5.38
C PRO A 119 12.65 1.22 4.59
N VAL A 120 12.87 -0.05 4.25
CA VAL A 120 14.04 -0.53 3.51
C VAL A 120 13.61 -1.52 2.44
N VAL A 121 14.40 -1.65 1.38
CA VAL A 121 14.28 -2.77 0.43
C VAL A 121 14.67 -4.07 1.14
N GLY A 122 13.92 -5.15 0.93
CA GLY A 122 14.14 -6.43 1.62
C GLY A 122 13.04 -7.46 1.37
N GLY A 123 13.17 -8.67 1.91
CA GLY A 123 12.07 -9.63 1.90
C GLY A 123 11.69 -10.17 0.51
N GLY A 124 10.49 -10.76 0.42
CA GLY A 124 9.94 -11.37 -0.79
C GLY A 124 8.59 -10.77 -1.18
N GLN A 125 7.65 -11.62 -1.63
CA GLN A 125 6.30 -11.20 -2.08
C GLN A 125 6.34 -10.20 -3.25
N VAL A 126 7.41 -10.34 -4.03
CA VAL A 126 7.60 -9.77 -5.34
C VAL A 126 8.36 -10.82 -6.14
N GLY A 127 7.89 -11.12 -7.35
CA GLY A 127 8.41 -12.13 -8.25
C GLY A 127 8.59 -11.56 -9.64
N GLY A 128 9.49 -12.15 -10.43
CA GLY A 128 9.74 -11.72 -11.82
C GLY A 128 10.47 -10.39 -11.98
N TYR A 129 11.01 -9.81 -10.89
CA TYR A 129 11.78 -8.57 -10.92
C TYR A 129 13.21 -8.78 -11.43
N ASP A 130 13.84 -7.71 -11.93
CA ASP A 130 15.28 -7.69 -12.24
C ASP A 130 16.07 -7.71 -10.93
N GLU A 131 16.91 -8.73 -10.71
CA GLU A 131 17.71 -8.89 -9.49
C GLU A 131 18.57 -7.65 -9.18
N THR A 132 18.99 -6.89 -10.20
CA THR A 132 19.78 -5.67 -10.02
C THR A 132 18.96 -4.49 -9.47
N ALA A 133 17.63 -4.56 -9.57
CA ALA A 133 16.69 -3.57 -9.06
C ALA A 133 16.38 -3.73 -7.57
N LYS A 134 16.68 -4.88 -6.96
CA LYS A 134 16.40 -5.17 -5.54
C LYS A 134 17.68 -5.20 -4.71
N ARG A 135 17.98 -4.08 -4.07
CA ARG A 135 19.17 -3.89 -3.22
C ARG A 135 18.80 -3.96 -1.75
N ASP A 136 18.83 -5.16 -1.18
CA ASP A 136 18.40 -5.39 0.20
C ASP A 136 19.18 -4.54 1.20
N GLY A 137 18.44 -3.96 2.16
CA GLY A 137 18.95 -3.01 3.15
C GLY A 137 18.99 -1.55 2.66
N GLU A 138 18.74 -1.27 1.38
CA GLU A 138 18.68 0.11 0.88
C GLU A 138 17.51 0.88 1.53
N PRO A 139 17.76 2.05 2.15
CA PRO A 139 16.69 2.87 2.71
C PRO A 139 15.75 3.43 1.65
N LEU A 140 14.45 3.26 1.85
CA LEU A 140 13.42 3.86 0.99
C LEU A 140 13.20 5.32 1.38
N THR A 141 13.75 6.21 0.57
CA THR A 141 13.69 7.68 0.79
C THR A 141 12.85 8.41 -0.26
N GLY A 142 12.50 7.75 -1.36
CA GLY A 142 11.77 8.33 -2.48
C GLY A 142 11.30 7.23 -3.43
N GLY A 143 10.51 7.60 -4.42
CA GLY A 143 10.03 6.67 -5.44
C GLY A 143 8.76 7.17 -6.11
N TYR A 144 8.15 6.29 -6.88
CA TYR A 144 6.90 6.56 -7.57
C TYR A 144 5.71 6.31 -6.65
N ILE A 145 4.56 6.85 -7.05
CA ILE A 145 3.25 6.55 -6.47
C ILE A 145 2.43 5.89 -7.57
N ALA A 146 1.86 4.72 -7.29
CA ALA A 146 1.00 3.99 -8.22
C ALA A 146 -0.31 3.60 -7.54
N LEU A 147 -1.42 3.70 -8.29
CA LEU A 147 -2.73 3.25 -7.85
C LEU A 147 -2.94 1.84 -8.39
N GLN A 148 -3.16 0.89 -7.49
CA GLN A 148 -3.27 -0.51 -7.87
C GLN A 148 -4.66 -0.81 -8.45
N SER A 149 -4.69 -1.62 -9.50
CA SER A 149 -5.91 -2.30 -9.96
C SER A 149 -5.80 -3.78 -9.62
N GLU A 150 -6.83 -4.34 -9.00
CA GLU A 150 -6.80 -5.71 -8.53
C GLU A 150 -8.14 -6.41 -8.74
N SER A 151 -8.59 -6.47 -10.00
CA SER A 151 -9.80 -7.18 -10.47
C SER A 151 -11.16 -6.70 -9.93
N HIS A 152 -11.24 -5.99 -8.81
CA HIS A 152 -12.48 -5.36 -8.34
C HIS A 152 -12.52 -3.90 -8.79
N PRO A 153 -13.62 -3.43 -9.41
CA PRO A 153 -13.74 -2.04 -9.79
C PRO A 153 -13.62 -1.08 -8.58
N ILE A 154 -12.72 -0.11 -8.72
CA ILE A 154 -12.46 0.93 -7.74
C ILE A 154 -12.52 2.30 -8.42
N GLN A 155 -13.03 3.29 -7.71
CA GLN A 155 -13.02 4.69 -8.14
C GLN A 155 -12.15 5.53 -7.24
N PHE A 156 -11.38 6.43 -7.85
CA PHE A 156 -10.66 7.50 -7.17
C PHE A 156 -11.23 8.82 -7.67
N ARG A 157 -11.72 9.67 -6.75
CA ARG A 157 -12.24 10.99 -7.14
C ARG A 157 -11.28 12.14 -6.86
N GLN A 158 -10.47 12.00 -5.82
CA GLN A 158 -9.52 13.04 -5.40
C GLN A 158 -8.21 12.38 -4.96
N VAL A 159 -7.13 12.75 -5.65
CA VAL A 159 -5.75 12.34 -5.37
C VAL A 159 -4.92 13.61 -5.29
N LEU A 160 -4.51 13.97 -4.08
CA LEU A 160 -3.79 15.21 -3.80
C LEU A 160 -2.43 14.88 -3.23
N LEU A 161 -1.43 15.69 -3.59
CA LEU A 161 -0.07 15.57 -3.10
C LEU A 161 0.35 16.90 -2.53
N ARG A 162 0.86 16.87 -1.29
CA ARG A 162 1.43 18.04 -0.64
C ARG A 162 2.84 17.71 -0.15
N PRO A 163 3.87 18.35 -0.70
CA PRO A 163 5.22 18.27 -0.14
C PRO A 163 5.22 18.73 1.32
N LEU A 164 5.87 17.96 2.21
CA LEU A 164 6.04 18.37 3.61
C LEU A 164 7.20 19.38 3.69
N ALA A 165 7.01 20.46 4.44
CA ALA A 165 8.06 21.46 4.65
C ALA A 165 9.31 20.80 5.27
N GLY A 166 10.48 21.00 4.65
CA GLY A 166 11.76 20.41 5.09
C GLY A 166 12.18 19.12 4.37
N GLY A 167 11.36 18.58 3.47
CA GLY A 167 11.80 17.58 2.48
C GLY A 167 12.63 18.25 1.39
N ARG A 168 13.77 17.65 1.00
CA ARG A 168 14.52 18.06 -0.19
C ARG A 168 13.78 17.65 -1.45
#